data_AF-A0A1A9W1L1-F1
#
_entry.id   AF-A0A1A9W1L1-F1
#
_cell.length_a   1.000
_cell.length_b   1.000
_cell.length_c   1.000
_cell.angle_alpha   90.00
_cell.angle_beta   90.00
_cell.angle_gamma   90.00
#
_symmetry.space_group_name_H-M   'P 1'
#
loop_
_entity.id
_entity.type
_entity.pdbx_description
1 polymer ?
#
loop_
_entity_poly.entity_id
_entity_poly.type
_entity_poly.pdbx_seq_one_letter_code
_entity_poly.pdbx_strand_id
1 'polypeptide(L)'
;MVFCATPPYDGLLNNYYKHPADYCFKLPDHLIMEEGALLEPLSYGVAAFQRSDVRLASEVLIMGGGLIGLATLIVGETIGASKVTVIDKKQDRLDIANSYGAQNVELNNNCNTAEAVQEHMGYTPDKVIDCACSSD
;
A
#
# COMPACT_ATOMS: atom_id res chain seq x y z
N MET A 1 -18.29 16.09 -3.00
CA MET A 1 -17.30 16.06 -4.10
C MET A 1 -17.42 14.74 -4.82
N VAL A 2 -17.20 14.71 -6.14
CA VAL A 2 -17.21 13.48 -6.95
C VAL A 2 -15.76 13.08 -7.24
N PHE A 3 -15.45 11.78 -7.21
CA PHE A 3 -14.11 11.28 -7.52
C PHE A 3 -13.80 11.48 -9.02
N CYS A 4 -12.63 12.06 -9.30
CA CYS A 4 -12.15 12.27 -10.66
C CYS A 4 -11.85 10.92 -11.33
N ALA A 5 -11.92 10.85 -12.66
CA ALA A 5 -11.66 9.61 -13.42
C ALA A 5 -12.65 8.45 -13.19
N THR A 6 -13.80 8.68 -12.54
CA THR A 6 -14.94 7.75 -12.62
C THR A 6 -15.87 8.20 -13.73
N PRO A 7 -16.14 7.40 -14.77
CA PRO A 7 -17.10 7.78 -15.81
C PRO A 7 -18.45 8.21 -15.21
N PRO A 8 -19.07 9.32 -15.66
CA PRO A 8 -18.73 10.18 -16.81
C PRO A 8 -17.78 11.37 -16.49
N TYR A 9 -17.15 11.40 -15.32
CA TYR A 9 -16.34 12.53 -14.86
C TYR A 9 -14.89 12.42 -15.34
N ASP A 10 -14.37 13.52 -15.88
CA ASP A 10 -12.99 13.59 -16.39
C ASP A 10 -11.95 13.32 -15.31
N GLY A 11 -10.80 12.81 -15.74
CA GLY A 11 -9.61 12.63 -14.90
C GLY A 11 -8.72 13.87 -14.83
N LEU A 12 -7.54 13.70 -14.22
CA LEU A 12 -6.60 14.79 -13.96
C LEU A 12 -5.46 14.90 -14.99
N LEU A 13 -5.40 14.00 -15.99
CA LEU A 13 -4.35 14.00 -17.00
C LEU A 13 -4.59 15.10 -18.05
N ASN A 14 -4.31 16.35 -17.67
CA ASN A 14 -4.48 17.55 -18.47
C ASN A 14 -3.47 18.63 -18.05
N ASN A 15 -3.21 19.61 -18.91
CA ASN A 15 -2.30 20.72 -18.60
C ASN A 15 -2.87 21.69 -17.56
N TYR A 16 -4.21 21.78 -17.48
CA TYR A 16 -4.91 22.65 -16.55
C TYR A 16 -6.16 21.96 -16.02
N TYR A 17 -6.42 22.12 -14.72
CA TYR A 17 -7.58 21.54 -14.06
C TYR A 17 -8.05 22.46 -12.92
N LYS A 18 -9.37 22.57 -12.73
CA LYS A 18 -9.97 23.33 -11.63
C LYS A 18 -10.39 22.36 -10.54
N HIS A 19 -9.89 22.53 -9.32
CA HIS A 19 -10.26 21.71 -8.17
C HIS A 19 -10.74 22.60 -7.01
N PRO A 20 -11.70 22.15 -6.18
CA PRO A 20 -12.09 22.86 -4.97
C PRO A 20 -10.90 23.12 -4.04
N ALA A 21 -10.77 24.37 -3.60
CA ALA A 21 -9.58 24.84 -2.88
C ALA A 21 -9.38 24.15 -1.52
N ASP A 22 -10.47 23.68 -0.89
CA ASP A 22 -10.48 22.92 0.35
C ASP A 22 -9.85 21.51 0.24
N TYR A 23 -9.63 21.03 -0.99
CA TYR A 23 -8.93 19.77 -1.29
C TYR A 23 -7.56 20.02 -1.95
N CYS A 24 -7.12 21.27 -2.07
CA CYS A 24 -5.80 21.64 -2.58
C CYS A 24 -4.87 21.99 -1.43
N PHE A 25 -3.99 21.05 -1.06
CA PHE A 25 -3.04 21.24 0.03
C PHE A 25 -1.74 21.83 -0.48
N LYS A 26 -1.25 22.89 0.17
CA LYS A 26 0.05 23.48 -0.15
C LYS A 26 1.16 22.49 0.25
N LEU A 27 2.02 22.13 -0.70
CA LEU A 27 3.20 21.32 -0.42
C LEU A 27 4.24 22.12 0.39
N PRO A 28 4.91 21.51 1.37
CA PRO A 28 6.11 22.07 1.99
C PRO A 28 7.20 22.36 0.95
N ASP A 29 8.00 23.40 1.20
CA ASP A 29 9.02 23.88 0.24
C ASP A 29 10.13 22.86 -0.08
N HIS A 30 10.29 21.83 0.76
CA HIS A 30 11.28 20.76 0.55
C HIS A 30 10.77 19.59 -0.31
N LEU A 31 9.46 19.53 -0.59
CA LEU A 31 8.89 18.47 -1.43
C LEU A 31 8.78 18.91 -2.89
N ILE A 32 9.07 17.99 -3.80
CA ILE A 32 8.85 18.19 -5.24
C ILE A 32 7.45 17.75 -5.66
N MET A 33 6.99 18.21 -6.83
CA MET A 33 5.65 17.90 -7.33
C MET A 33 5.39 16.40 -7.53
N GLU A 34 6.43 15.63 -7.89
CA GLU A 34 6.34 14.18 -8.07
C GLU A 34 6.04 13.47 -6.73
N GLU A 35 6.68 13.89 -5.64
CA GLU A 35 6.37 13.41 -4.29
C GLU A 35 4.96 13.81 -3.86
N GLY A 36 4.55 15.04 -4.21
CA GLY A 36 3.19 15.51 -4.01
C GLY A 36 2.13 14.65 -4.71
N ALA A 37 2.42 14.17 -5.93
CA ALA A 37 1.54 13.26 -6.65
C ALA A 37 1.43 11.88 -5.97
N LEU A 38 2.51 11.41 -5.33
CA LEU A 38 2.53 10.15 -4.57
C LEU A 38 1.76 10.22 -3.25
N LEU A 39 1.32 11.40 -2.80
CA LEU A 39 0.47 11.52 -1.61
C LEU A 39 -0.89 10.85 -1.81
N GLU A 40 -1.41 10.80 -3.04
CA GLU A 40 -2.67 10.11 -3.33
C GLU A 40 -2.59 8.60 -3.04
N PRO A 41 -1.64 7.82 -3.62
CA PRO A 41 -1.52 6.40 -3.28
C PRO A 41 -1.14 6.18 -1.81
N LEU A 42 -0.30 7.05 -1.23
CA LEU A 42 0.07 6.98 0.19
C LEU A 42 -1.13 7.15 1.12
N SER A 43 -2.09 7.99 0.74
CA SER A 43 -3.31 8.22 1.52
C SER A 43 -4.17 6.96 1.68
N TYR A 44 -4.17 6.04 0.72
CA TYR A 44 -4.85 4.74 0.89
C TYR A 44 -4.19 3.89 1.97
N GLY A 45 -2.85 3.85 2.04
CA GLY A 45 -2.14 3.14 3.09
C GLY A 45 -2.47 3.68 4.48
N VAL A 46 -2.48 5.01 4.63
CA VAL A 46 -2.90 5.68 5.88
C VAL A 46 -4.34 5.29 6.24
N ALA A 47 -5.24 5.36 5.26
CA ALA A 47 -6.65 5.07 5.49
C ALA A 47 -6.90 3.57 5.76
N ALA A 48 -6.06 2.67 5.23
CA ALA A 48 -6.13 1.24 5.53
C ALA A 48 -5.75 0.97 7.00
N PHE A 49 -4.63 1.53 7.46
CA PHE A 49 -4.16 1.38 8.84
C PHE A 49 -5.11 2.00 9.87
N GLN A 50 -5.68 3.17 9.56
CA GLN A 50 -6.69 3.81 10.42
C GLN A 50 -7.95 2.95 10.58
N ARG A 51 -8.34 2.18 9.55
CA ARG A 51 -9.53 1.31 9.59
C ARG A 51 -9.26 -0.06 10.18
N SER A 52 -8.05 -0.58 10.03
CA SER A 52 -7.67 -1.91 10.52
C SER A 52 -7.30 -1.93 12.01
N ASP A 53 -7.20 -0.76 12.65
CA ASP A 53 -6.76 -0.61 14.05
C ASP A 53 -5.40 -1.29 14.27
N VAL A 54 -4.48 -1.08 13.30
CA VAL A 54 -3.07 -1.45 13.46
C VAL A 54 -2.45 -0.53 14.50
N ARG A 55 -1.77 -1.12 15.48
CA ARG A 55 -1.14 -0.41 16.59
C ARG A 55 0.34 -0.73 16.65
N LEU A 56 1.04 -0.05 17.55
CA LEU A 56 2.41 -0.39 17.89
C LEU A 56 2.52 -1.90 18.16
N ALA A 57 3.54 -2.52 17.58
CA ALA A 57 3.84 -3.94 17.68
C ALA A 57 2.89 -4.91 16.97
N SER A 58 1.90 -4.44 16.20
CA SER A 58 1.10 -5.32 15.33
C SER A 58 1.96 -5.98 14.24
N GLU A 59 1.63 -7.23 13.94
CA GLU A 59 2.18 -7.99 12.82
C GLU A 59 1.21 -7.92 11.63
N VAL A 60 1.66 -7.32 10.52
CA VAL A 60 0.80 -6.99 9.37
C VAL A 60 1.23 -7.77 8.14
N LEU A 61 0.27 -8.43 7.50
CA LEU A 61 0.45 -9.03 6.18
C LEU A 61 -0.18 -8.13 5.10
N ILE A 62 0.60 -7.77 4.08
CA ILE A 62 0.15 -7.03 2.90
C ILE A 62 0.14 -7.99 1.71
N MET A 63 -1.02 -8.14 1.09
CA MET A 63 -1.16 -8.95 -0.13
C MET A 63 -0.97 -8.08 -1.37
N GLY A 64 0.07 -8.33 -2.15
CA GLY A 64 0.45 -7.58 -3.34
C GLY A 64 1.52 -6.52 -3.06
N GLY A 65 2.64 -6.61 -3.78
CA GLY A 65 3.76 -5.65 -3.79
C GLY A 65 3.63 -4.58 -4.89
N GLY A 66 2.40 -4.28 -5.33
CA GLY A 66 2.13 -3.18 -6.26
C GLY A 66 2.25 -1.79 -5.60
N LEU A 67 1.92 -0.73 -6.35
CA LEU A 67 1.99 0.65 -5.85
C LEU A 67 1.25 0.84 -4.51
N ILE A 68 0.03 0.33 -4.39
CA ILE A 68 -0.77 0.45 -3.16
C ILE A 68 -0.17 -0.39 -2.02
N GLY A 69 0.35 -1.58 -2.32
CA GLY A 69 1.02 -2.43 -1.32
C GLY A 69 2.29 -1.79 -0.77
N LEU A 70 3.12 -1.21 -1.64
CA LEU A 70 4.33 -0.49 -1.24
C LEU A 70 4.00 0.78 -0.44
N ALA A 71 2.98 1.55 -0.86
CA ALA A 71 2.49 2.69 -0.11
C ALA A 71 2.01 2.29 1.29
N THR A 72 1.30 1.15 1.39
CA THR A 72 0.81 0.57 2.63
C THR A 72 1.96 0.09 3.52
N LEU A 73 3.01 -0.50 2.94
CA LEU A 73 4.24 -0.90 3.64
C LEU A 73 4.93 0.30 4.28
N ILE A 74 5.18 1.37 3.51
CA ILE A 74 5.85 2.58 4.00
C ILE A 74 5.08 3.17 5.19
N VAL A 75 3.75 3.19 5.10
CA VAL A 75 2.88 3.65 6.20
C VAL A 75 3.00 2.74 7.43
N GLY A 76 3.01 1.43 7.24
CA GLY A 76 3.11 0.47 8.34
C GLY A 76 4.43 0.54 9.11
N GLU A 77 5.53 0.65 8.39
CA GLU A 77 6.86 0.89 8.97
C GLU A 77 6.89 2.22 9.75
N THR A 78 6.25 3.26 9.22
CA THR A 78 6.20 4.59 9.87
C THR A 78 5.35 4.61 11.14
N ILE A 79 4.25 3.84 11.18
CA ILE A 79 3.35 3.76 12.35
C ILE A 79 3.95 2.89 13.47
N GLY A 80 4.96 2.07 13.17
CA GLY A 80 5.63 1.21 14.15
C GLY A 80 4.98 -0.17 14.28
N ALA A 81 4.47 -0.74 13.18
CA ALA A 81 4.21 -2.17 13.12
C ALA A 81 5.51 -2.94 13.49
N SER A 82 5.40 -4.04 14.23
CA SER A 82 6.60 -4.82 14.62
C SER A 82 7.20 -5.57 13.44
N LYS A 83 6.33 -6.06 12.56
CA LYS A 83 6.67 -6.78 11.34
C LYS A 83 5.66 -6.45 10.26
N VAL A 84 6.15 -6.10 9.09
CA VAL A 84 5.34 -6.00 7.88
C VAL A 84 5.83 -7.04 6.88
N THR A 85 4.96 -7.96 6.50
CA THR A 85 5.23 -8.98 5.50
C THR A 85 4.49 -8.65 4.21
N VAL A 86 5.17 -8.70 3.07
CA VAL A 86 4.58 -8.51 1.75
C VAL A 86 4.62 -9.82 0.98
N ILE A 87 3.48 -10.20 0.40
CA ILE A 87 3.39 -11.32 -0.55
C ILE A 87 3.14 -10.80 -1.97
N ASP A 88 3.82 -11.33 -2.97
CA ASP A 88 3.56 -11.06 -4.39
C ASP A 88 4.03 -12.26 -5.23
N LYS A 89 3.54 -12.35 -6.47
CA LYS A 89 3.98 -13.36 -7.46
C LYS A 89 5.22 -12.91 -8.23
N LYS A 90 5.60 -11.63 -8.14
CA LYS A 90 6.72 -11.06 -8.87
C LYS A 90 7.86 -10.65 -7.95
N GLN A 91 9.03 -11.24 -8.18
CA GLN A 91 10.23 -10.98 -7.39
C GLN A 91 10.69 -9.52 -7.45
N ASP A 92 10.56 -8.84 -8.60
CA ASP A 92 10.96 -7.43 -8.76
C ASP A 92 10.22 -6.49 -7.79
N ARG A 93 8.95 -6.76 -7.53
CA ARG A 93 8.14 -6.03 -6.54
C ARG A 93 8.57 -6.31 -5.11
N LEU A 94 8.88 -7.57 -4.82
CA LEU A 94 9.37 -7.98 -3.51
C LEU A 94 10.75 -7.37 -3.24
N ASP A 95 11.64 -7.30 -4.21
CA ASP A 95 12.95 -6.68 -4.05
C ASP A 95 12.83 -5.21 -3.64
N ILE A 96 11.87 -4.48 -4.23
CA ILE A 96 11.54 -3.11 -3.81
C ILE A 96 10.98 -3.10 -2.39
N ALA A 97 10.03 -3.98 -2.06
CA ALA A 97 9.48 -4.06 -0.70
C ALA A 97 10.56 -4.35 0.35
N ASN A 98 11.54 -5.21 0.03
CA ASN A 98 12.68 -5.51 0.90
C ASN A 98 13.51 -4.25 1.20
N SER A 99 13.69 -3.39 0.19
CA SER A 99 14.43 -2.14 0.36
C SER A 99 13.78 -1.17 1.35
N TYR A 100 12.49 -1.34 1.62
CA TYR A 100 11.72 -0.59 2.62
C TYR A 100 11.56 -1.34 3.96
N GLY A 101 12.25 -2.47 4.17
CA GLY A 101 12.26 -3.19 5.45
C GLY A 101 11.26 -4.35 5.56
N ALA A 102 10.50 -4.65 4.50
CA ALA A 102 9.54 -5.74 4.52
C ALA A 102 10.22 -7.11 4.61
N GLN A 103 9.57 -8.04 5.32
CA GLN A 103 9.76 -9.47 5.07
C GLN A 103 8.97 -9.85 3.81
N ASN A 104 9.54 -10.67 2.94
CA ASN A 104 8.91 -11.01 1.67
C ASN A 104 8.62 -12.49 1.53
N VAL A 105 7.49 -12.81 0.92
CA VAL A 105 7.14 -14.17 0.53
C VAL A 105 6.73 -14.17 -0.94
N GLU A 106 7.50 -14.89 -1.75
CA GLU A 106 7.15 -15.12 -3.15
C GLU A 106 6.05 -16.18 -3.24
N LEU A 107 4.93 -15.83 -3.87
CA LEU A 107 3.84 -16.76 -4.11
C LEU A 107 4.05 -17.53 -5.41
N ASN A 108 3.98 -18.85 -5.32
CA ASN A 108 4.02 -19.74 -6.47
C ASN A 108 2.61 -20.26 -6.78
N ASN A 109 2.22 -20.35 -8.06
CA ASN A 109 0.84 -20.70 -8.45
C ASN A 109 0.44 -22.15 -8.14
N ASN A 110 1.37 -22.97 -7.63
CA ASN A 110 1.17 -24.41 -7.39
C ASN A 110 0.93 -24.76 -5.91
N CYS A 111 0.83 -23.79 -5.02
CA CYS A 111 0.59 -24.03 -3.59
C CYS A 111 -0.61 -23.25 -3.06
N ASN A 112 -1.14 -23.70 -1.93
CA ASN A 112 -2.12 -22.95 -1.17
C ASN A 112 -1.44 -21.71 -0.56
N THR A 113 -1.90 -20.52 -0.95
CA THR A 113 -1.35 -19.24 -0.50
C THR A 113 -1.30 -19.13 1.03
N ALA A 114 -2.37 -19.54 1.72
CA ALA A 114 -2.44 -19.42 3.18
C ALA A 114 -1.43 -20.33 3.88
N GLU A 115 -1.26 -21.57 3.39
CA GLU A 115 -0.28 -22.51 3.93
C GLU A 115 1.15 -22.03 3.70
N ALA A 116 1.46 -21.56 2.49
CA ALA A 116 2.78 -21.05 2.15
C ALA A 116 3.14 -19.82 3.00
N VAL A 117 2.19 -18.91 3.19
CA VAL A 117 2.38 -17.72 4.05
C VAL A 117 2.57 -18.14 5.50
N GLN A 118 1.76 -19.06 6.02
CA GLN A 118 1.87 -19.53 7.40
C GLN A 118 3.20 -20.25 7.66
N GLU A 119 3.66 -21.08 6.73
CA GLU A 119 4.95 -21.77 6.82
C GLU A 119 6.12 -20.77 6.81
N HIS A 120 6.07 -19.77 5.94
CA HIS A 120 7.15 -18.80 5.79
C HIS A 120 7.21 -17.79 6.94
N MET A 121 6.05 -17.30 7.39
CA MET A 121 5.97 -16.36 8.51
C MET A 121 6.29 -17.06 9.83
N GLY A 122 5.80 -18.29 10.03
CA GLY A 122 5.93 -19.01 11.31
C GLY A 122 5.05 -18.45 12.44
N TYR A 123 4.16 -17.51 12.11
CA TYR A 123 3.17 -16.89 13.01
C TYR A 123 1.92 -16.49 12.21
N THR A 124 0.84 -16.17 12.90
CA THR A 124 -0.39 -15.66 12.28
C THR A 124 -0.40 -14.13 12.38
N PRO A 125 -0.57 -13.40 11.27
CA PRO A 125 -0.62 -11.93 11.31
C PRO A 125 -1.84 -11.45 12.11
N ASP A 126 -1.67 -10.35 12.84
CA ASP A 126 -2.77 -9.67 13.53
C ASP A 126 -3.77 -9.07 12.54
N LYS A 127 -3.24 -8.58 11.40
CA LYS A 127 -3.98 -7.86 10.38
C LYS A 127 -3.52 -8.28 8.99
N VAL A 128 -4.47 -8.43 8.09
CA VAL A 128 -4.23 -8.67 6.67
C VAL A 128 -4.82 -7.50 5.88
N ILE A 129 -4.02 -6.91 5.00
CA ILE A 129 -4.43 -5.82 4.11
C ILE A 129 -4.28 -6.31 2.67
N ASP A 130 -5.42 -6.54 2.01
CA ASP A 130 -5.44 -6.96 0.61
C ASP A 130 -5.24 -5.74 -0.32
N CYS A 131 -4.13 -5.76 -1.05
CA CYS A 131 -3.76 -4.80 -2.09
C CYS A 131 -3.57 -5.48 -3.47
N ALA A 132 -3.88 -6.77 -3.59
CA ALA A 132 -3.72 -7.57 -4.80
C ALA A 132 -5.01 -7.60 -5.62
N CYS A 133 -6.17 -7.49 -4.96
CA CYS A 133 -7.50 -7.56 -5.57
C CYS A 133 -7.66 -8.82 -6.45
N SER A 134 -7.01 -9.93 -6.09
CA SER A 134 -7.19 -11.23 -6.73
C SER A 134 -8.22 -12.05 -5.98
N SER A 135 -8.99 -12.84 -6.72
CA SER A 135 -9.90 -13.85 -6.14
C SER A 135 -9.18 -15.12 -5.70
N ASP A 136 -7.91 -15.26 -6.07
CA ASP A 136 -7.05 -16.43 -5.86
C ASP A 136 -6.09 -16.21 -4.69
#